data_AF-A0A376AEH5-F1
#
_entry.id   AF-A0A376AEH5-F1
#
_cell.length_a   1.000
_cell.length_b   1.000
_cell.length_c   1.000
_cell.angle_alpha   90.00
_cell.angle_beta   90.00
_cell.angle_gamma   90.00
#
_symmetry.space_group_name_H-M   'P 1'
#
loop_
_entity.id
_entity.type
_entity.pdbx_description
1 polymer ?
#
loop_
_entity_poly.entity_id
_entity_poly.type
_entity_poly.pdbx_seq_one_letter_code
_entity_poly.pdbx_strand_id
1 'polypeptide(L)'
;MINALANGDARVPLAKVMTLANALGCDEKQLFVLVLKSWFGSEFVNTLESVFKDTLASSNEQTWLSFFRDLYGDNLPELNQSLRRRLRLMAGLPG
;
A
#
# COMPACT_ATOMS: atom_id res chain seq x y z
N MET A 1 -7.25 14.99 -24.59
CA MET A 1 -7.10 14.00 -23.50
C MET A 1 -5.93 13.04 -23.76
N ILE A 2 -5.91 12.28 -24.86
CA ILE A 2 -4.79 11.37 -25.18
C ILE A 2 -3.46 12.12 -25.31
N ASN A 3 -3.43 13.29 -25.97
CA ASN A 3 -2.20 14.08 -26.08
C ASN A 3 -1.69 14.58 -24.72
N ALA A 4 -2.58 14.91 -23.79
CA ALA A 4 -2.19 15.34 -22.44
C ALA A 4 -1.60 14.17 -21.63
N LEU A 5 -2.11 12.95 -21.84
CA LEU A 5 -1.52 11.73 -21.28
C LEU A 5 -0.16 11.43 -21.93
N ALA A 6 -0.05 11.56 -23.24
CA ALA A 6 1.18 11.31 -23.99
C ALA A 6 2.29 12.30 -23.64
N ASN A 7 1.93 13.56 -23.39
CA ASN A 7 2.86 14.61 -22.98
C ASN A 7 3.19 14.58 -21.48
N GLY A 8 2.49 13.77 -20.68
CA GLY A 8 2.64 13.73 -19.22
C GLY A 8 1.94 14.86 -18.46
N ASP A 9 1.20 15.72 -19.16
CA ASP A 9 0.41 16.82 -18.58
C ASP A 9 -0.79 16.32 -17.75
N ALA A 10 -1.25 15.10 -18.04
CA ALA A 10 -2.34 14.45 -17.33
C ALA A 10 -1.92 13.05 -16.86
N ARG A 11 -2.27 12.72 -15.62
CA ARG A 11 -2.00 11.40 -15.04
C ARG A 11 -3.19 10.47 -15.23
N VAL A 12 -2.93 9.20 -15.53
CA VAL A 12 -3.98 8.17 -15.63
C VAL A 12 -4.60 7.95 -14.25
N PRO A 13 -5.93 8.05 -14.08
CA PRO A 13 -6.57 7.71 -12.81
C PRO A 13 -6.32 6.23 -12.45
N LEU A 14 -5.84 5.97 -11.23
CA LEU A 14 -5.47 4.61 -10.78
C LEU A 14 -6.59 3.59 -10.98
N ALA A 15 -7.84 3.98 -10.72
CA ALA A 15 -9.03 3.13 -10.88
C ALA A 15 -9.32 2.74 -12.35
N LYS A 16 -8.68 3.38 -13.33
CA LYS A 16 -8.92 3.16 -14.77
C LYS A 16 -7.75 2.45 -15.46
N VAL A 17 -6.65 2.18 -14.75
CA VAL A 17 -5.44 1.63 -15.35
C VAL A 17 -5.67 0.23 -15.93
N MET A 18 -6.42 -0.63 -15.25
CA MET A 18 -6.73 -1.98 -15.76
C MET A 18 -7.56 -1.93 -17.04
N THR A 19 -8.61 -1.08 -17.05
CA THR A 19 -9.43 -0.87 -18.26
C THR A 19 -8.60 -0.32 -19.41
N LEU A 20 -7.66 0.57 -19.11
CA LEU A 20 -6.74 1.13 -20.10
C LEU A 20 -5.75 0.09 -20.64
N ALA A 21 -5.16 -0.74 -19.78
CA ALA A 21 -4.27 -1.81 -20.17
C ALA A 21 -4.96 -2.79 -21.13
N ASN A 22 -6.18 -3.20 -20.81
CA ASN A 22 -7.00 -4.04 -21.68
C ASN A 22 -7.30 -3.38 -23.02
N ALA A 23 -7.68 -2.10 -23.03
CA ALA A 23 -7.95 -1.36 -24.26
C ALA A 23 -6.69 -1.20 -25.15
N LEU A 24 -5.51 -1.16 -24.54
CA LEU A 24 -4.22 -1.04 -25.23
C LEU A 24 -3.56 -2.40 -25.53
N GLY A 25 -4.13 -3.51 -25.06
CA GLY A 25 -3.53 -4.85 -25.18
C GLY A 25 -2.17 -5.00 -24.48
N CYS A 26 -1.94 -4.24 -23.39
CA CYS A 26 -0.69 -4.24 -22.64
C CYS A 26 -0.82 -5.02 -21.33
N ASP A 27 0.30 -5.43 -20.75
CA ASP A 27 0.31 -6.09 -19.43
C ASP A 27 -0.21 -5.13 -18.35
N GLU A 28 -1.27 -5.56 -17.66
CA GLU A 28 -1.97 -4.75 -16.66
C GLU A 28 -1.07 -4.38 -15.48
N LYS A 29 -0.24 -5.32 -15.02
CA LYS A 29 0.63 -5.14 -13.85
C LYS A 29 1.75 -4.17 -14.16
N GLN A 30 2.38 -4.34 -15.32
CA GLN A 30 3.44 -3.44 -15.80
C GLN A 30 2.90 -2.03 -16.01
N LEU A 31 1.73 -1.88 -16.64
CA LEU A 31 1.11 -0.57 -16.81
C LEU A 31 0.78 0.08 -15.46
N PHE A 32 0.29 -0.70 -14.49
CA PHE A 32 0.01 -0.20 -13.15
C PHE A 32 1.25 0.32 -12.44
N VAL A 33 2.36 -0.43 -12.49
CA VAL A 33 3.64 0.00 -11.91
C VAL A 33 4.12 1.30 -12.57
N LEU A 34 4.03 1.41 -13.89
CA LEU A 34 4.42 2.62 -14.62
C LEU A 34 3.55 3.83 -14.21
N VAL A 35 2.23 3.64 -14.09
CA VAL A 35 1.33 4.70 -13.63
C VAL A 35 1.65 5.08 -12.19
N LEU A 36 1.87 4.14 -11.28
CA LEU A 36 2.28 4.45 -9.90
C LEU A 36 3.57 5.27 -9.86
N LYS A 37 4.57 4.91 -10.68
CA LYS A 37 5.85 5.63 -10.76
C LYS A 37 5.65 7.06 -11.29
N SER A 38 4.75 7.25 -12.24
CA SER A 38 4.36 8.58 -12.74
C SER A 38 3.65 9.43 -11.67
N TRP A 39 2.82 8.81 -10.82
CA TRP A 39 2.09 9.53 -9.78
C TRP A 39 2.94 9.91 -8.57
N PHE A 40 3.73 8.97 -8.09
CA PHE A 40 4.38 9.06 -6.77
C PHE A 40 5.91 9.09 -6.84
N GLY A 41 6.48 8.96 -8.04
CA GLY A 41 7.92 8.85 -8.24
C GLY A 41 8.42 7.41 -8.13
N SER A 42 9.55 7.15 -8.79
CA SER A 42 10.18 5.82 -8.84
C SER A 42 10.68 5.35 -7.47
N GLU A 43 11.23 6.25 -6.66
CA GLU A 43 11.78 5.92 -5.34
C GLU A 43 10.70 5.38 -4.38
N PHE A 44 9.55 6.06 -4.31
CA PHE A 44 8.43 5.62 -3.50
C PHE A 44 7.91 4.25 -3.94
N VAL A 45 7.71 4.06 -5.24
CA VAL A 45 7.19 2.78 -5.77
C VAL A 45 8.19 1.64 -5.58
N ASN A 46 9.49 1.90 -5.76
CA ASN A 46 10.51 0.89 -5.48
C ASN A 46 10.55 0.52 -3.98
N THR A 47 10.28 1.49 -3.10
CA THR A 47 10.13 1.22 -1.65
C THR A 47 8.91 0.34 -1.40
N LEU A 48 7.76 0.63 -2.02
CA LEU A 48 6.57 -0.23 -1.92
C LEU A 48 6.88 -1.64 -2.45
N GLU A 49 7.51 -1.75 -3.62
CA GLU A 49 7.91 -3.05 -4.18
C GLU A 49 8.82 -3.81 -3.21
N SER A 50 9.79 -3.16 -2.57
CA SER A 50 10.65 -3.79 -1.56
C SER A 50 9.88 -4.24 -0.32
N VAL A 51 8.93 -3.45 0.16
CA VAL A 51 8.09 -3.82 1.33
C VAL A 51 7.19 -5.01 0.99
N PHE A 52 6.61 -5.01 -0.21
CA PHE A 52 5.66 -6.04 -0.65
C PHE A 52 6.30 -7.30 -1.22
N LYS A 53 7.55 -7.25 -1.71
CA LYS A 53 8.25 -8.43 -2.25
C LYS A 53 8.49 -9.51 -1.21
N ASP A 54 8.73 -9.10 0.03
CA ASP A 54 9.09 -9.99 1.13
C ASP A 54 7.93 -10.28 2.09
N THR A 55 6.75 -9.69 1.86
CA THR A 55 5.55 -9.94 2.68
C THR A 55 4.68 -11.05 2.09
N LEU A 56 5.17 -12.28 2.18
CA LEU A 56 4.29 -13.29 2.78
C LEU A 56 4.27 -12.94 4.26
N ALA A 57 3.31 -12.09 4.68
CA ALA A 57 3.11 -11.83 6.10
C ALA A 57 3.17 -13.18 6.81
N SER A 58 4.12 -13.34 7.74
CA SER A 58 4.35 -14.66 8.33
C SER A 58 3.02 -15.16 8.90
N SER A 59 2.74 -16.47 8.88
CA SER A 59 1.44 -16.98 9.37
C SER A 59 1.11 -16.44 10.77
N ASN A 60 2.16 -16.15 11.56
CA ASN A 60 2.06 -15.48 12.83
C ASN A 60 1.49 -14.08 12.70
N GLU A 61 2.06 -13.18 11.88
CA GLU A 61 1.56 -11.81 11.70
C GLU A 61 0.10 -11.77 11.24
N GLN A 62 -0.29 -12.68 10.34
CA GLN A 62 -1.70 -12.83 9.95
C GLN A 62 -2.56 -13.27 11.14
N THR A 63 -2.07 -14.21 11.96
CA THR A 63 -2.75 -14.66 13.18
C THR A 63 -2.89 -13.52 14.19
N TRP A 64 -1.85 -12.71 14.41
CA TRP A 64 -1.90 -11.52 15.26
C TRP A 64 -2.94 -10.52 14.77
N LEU A 65 -2.94 -10.21 13.48
CA LEU A 65 -3.92 -9.28 12.89
C LEU A 65 -5.35 -9.80 13.00
N SER A 66 -5.58 -11.10 12.79
CA SER A 66 -6.89 -11.71 13.00
C SER A 66 -7.32 -11.64 14.46
N PHE A 67 -6.43 -11.95 15.40
CA PHE A 67 -6.68 -11.87 16.83
C PHE A 67 -7.02 -10.45 17.30
N PHE A 68 -6.30 -9.43 16.82
CA PHE A 68 -6.61 -8.04 17.15
C PHE A 68 -7.96 -7.60 16.58
N ARG A 69 -8.31 -8.04 15.36
CA ARG A 69 -9.63 -7.76 14.76
C ARG A 69 -10.76 -8.46 15.50
N ASP A 70 -10.55 -9.70 15.94
CA ASP A 70 -11.55 -10.44 16.73
C ASP A 70 -11.76 -9.82 18.12
N LEU A 71 -10.70 -9.30 18.74
CA LEU A 71 -10.77 -8.67 20.07
C LEU A 71 -11.38 -7.27 20.06
N TYR A 72 -11.06 -6.46 19.06
CA TYR A 72 -11.42 -5.04 19.06
C TYR A 72 -12.50 -4.68 18.03
N GLY A 73 -12.77 -5.52 17.03
CA GLY A 73 -13.70 -5.22 15.95
C GLY A 73 -13.42 -3.84 15.32
N ASP A 74 -14.47 -3.07 15.08
CA ASP A 74 -14.39 -1.66 14.64
C ASP A 74 -14.17 -0.66 15.79
N ASN A 75 -14.13 -1.14 17.04
CA ASN A 75 -13.90 -0.32 18.23
C ASN A 75 -12.43 -0.32 18.62
N LEU A 76 -11.58 0.15 17.71
CA LEU A 76 -10.19 0.44 18.04
C LEU A 76 -10.15 1.62 19.03
N PRO A 77 -9.65 1.43 20.27
CA PRO A 77 -9.53 2.54 21.21
C PRO A 77 -8.55 3.58 20.66
N GLU A 78 -8.81 4.86 20.89
CA GLU A 78 -7.88 5.93 20.52
C GLU A 78 -6.48 5.62 21.08
N LEU A 79 -5.49 5.76 20.19
CA LEU A 79 -4.07 5.53 20.47
C LEU A 79 -3.50 6.62 21.39
N ASN A 80 -3.95 6.61 22.65
CA ASN A 80 -3.53 7.53 23.70
C ASN A 80 -2.09 7.22 24.16
N GLN A 81 -1.47 8.17 24.85
CA GLN A 81 -0.06 8.04 25.27
C GLN A 81 0.19 6.80 26.13
N SER A 82 -0.79 6.37 26.94
CA SER A 82 -0.69 5.17 27.77
C SER A 82 -0.63 3.90 26.90
N LEU A 83 -1.50 3.79 25.90
CA LEU A 83 -1.54 2.65 24.97
C LEU A 83 -0.26 2.58 24.12
N ARG A 84 0.23 3.75 23.64
CA ARG A 84 1.50 3.85 22.89
C ARG A 84 2.69 3.37 23.73
N ARG A 85 2.77 3.79 24.99
CA ARG A 85 3.85 3.38 25.90
C ARG A 85 3.80 1.87 26.17
N ARG A 86 2.60 1.30 26.33
CA ARG A 86 2.43 -0.15 26.48
C ARG A 86 2.85 -0.93 25.24
N LEU A 87 2.47 -0.48 24.05
CA LEU A 87 2.85 -1.11 22.79
C LEU A 87 4.36 -1.06 22.57
N ARG A 88 5.02 0.06 22.89
CA ARG A 88 6.49 0.18 22.84
C ARG A 88 7.18 -0.82 23.76
N LEU A 89 6.72 -0.93 25.00
CA LEU A 89 7.28 -1.89 25.97
C LEU A 89 7.10 -3.35 25.50
N MET A 90 5.93 -3.70 24.93
CA MET A 90 5.70 -5.04 24.37
C MET A 90 6.57 -5.32 23.14
N ALA A 91 6.83 -4.29 22.31
CA ALA A 91 7.68 -4.39 21.13
C ALA A 91 9.19 -4.30 21.44
N GLY A 92 9.58 -4.19 22.72
CA GLY A 92 10.99 -4.03 23.12
C GLY A 92 11.61 -2.69 22.74
N LEU A 93 10.78 -1.69 22.41
CA LEU A 93 11.21 -0.33 22.07
C LEU A 93 11.31 0.52 23.35
N PRO A 94 12.29 1.44 23.44
CA PRO A 94 12.37 2.36 24.58
C PRO A 94 11.09 3.21 24.69
N GLY A 95 10.64 3.41 25.93
CA GLY A 95 9.34 4.01 26.28
C GLY A 95 9.15 5.45 25.83
#